data_AF-A0A7J8K6P7-F1
#
_entry.id   AF-A0A7J8K6P7-F1
#
_cell.length_a   1.000
_cell.length_b   1.000
_cell.length_c   1.000
_cell.angle_alpha   90.00
_cell.angle_beta   90.00
_cell.angle_gamma   90.00
#
_symmetry.space_group_name_H-M   'P 1'
#
loop_
_entity.id
_entity.type
_entity.pdbx_description
1 polymer ?
#
loop_
_entity_poly.entity_id
_entity_poly.type
_entity_poly.pdbx_seq_one_letter_code
_entity_poly.pdbx_strand_id
1 'polypeptide(L)'
;MREVRATAVLLGGGVSDRPCPFRSSELVHHPLPKSHRAVVEKRLAACVNVIPQITSIYEWKGKIEEDSEVLMMIKTQSSLVPALTDFVRSVHPYEVAEVIALPVEQGNFPYLHWVHQVTKSVSD
;
A
#
# COMPACT_ATOMS: atom_id res chain seq x y z
N MET A 1 -5.74 -19.82 11.72
CA MET A 1 -5.94 -18.39 11.41
C MET A 1 -4.90 -17.60 12.17
N ARG A 2 -3.74 -17.39 11.54
CA ARG A 2 -2.80 -16.34 11.91
C ARG A 2 -2.94 -15.36 10.76
N GLU A 3 -3.57 -14.21 10.99
CA GLU A 3 -3.82 -13.20 9.96
C GLU A 3 -3.03 -11.97 10.38
N VAL A 4 -1.92 -11.70 9.70
CA VAL A 4 -0.99 -10.63 10.08
C VAL A 4 -0.67 -9.85 8.81
N ARG A 5 -1.10 -8.60 8.79
CA ARG A 5 -1.66 -7.89 7.66
C ARG A 5 -0.58 -7.11 6.90
N ALA A 6 -0.63 -7.17 5.58
CA ALA A 6 0.09 -6.23 4.74
C ALA A 6 -0.77 -4.97 4.55
N THR A 7 -0.80 -4.06 5.53
CA THR A 7 -1.50 -2.78 5.37
C THR A 7 -0.94 -2.06 4.14
N ALA A 8 -1.79 -1.89 3.13
CA ALA A 8 -1.49 -1.05 1.97
C ALA A 8 -2.24 0.26 2.14
N VAL A 9 -1.55 1.35 2.48
CA VAL A 9 -2.14 2.70 2.41
C VAL A 9 -2.04 3.17 0.96
N LEU A 10 -3.18 3.23 0.28
CA LEU A 10 -3.28 3.65 -1.12
C LEU A 10 -3.58 5.13 -1.21
N LEU A 11 -2.60 5.88 -1.69
CA LEU A 11 -2.64 7.32 -1.86
C LEU A 11 -3.14 7.66 -3.28
N GLY A 12 -4.43 8.01 -3.43
CA GLY A 12 -5.10 8.26 -4.72
C GLY A 12 -5.62 9.71 -4.89
N GLY A 13 -5.16 10.42 -5.92
CA GLY A 13 -5.27 11.89 -6.08
C GLY A 13 -6.63 12.50 -6.46
N GLY A 14 -7.03 13.59 -5.78
CA GLY A 14 -8.02 14.61 -6.19
C GLY A 14 -7.77 15.94 -5.46
N VAL A 15 -7.39 17.00 -6.20
CA VAL A 15 -6.68 18.25 -5.76
C VAL A 15 -7.36 19.11 -4.65
N SER A 16 -6.67 19.49 -3.55
CA SER A 16 -7.04 20.57 -2.57
C SER A 16 -5.94 20.97 -1.55
N ASP A 17 -5.31 22.16 -1.72
CA ASP A 17 -4.05 22.77 -1.16
C ASP A 17 -3.69 22.74 0.37
N ARG A 18 -2.39 22.46 0.69
CA ARG A 18 -1.54 22.44 1.91
C ARG A 18 -0.52 21.26 2.03
N PRO A 19 0.79 21.51 2.29
CA PRO A 19 1.86 20.49 2.28
C PRO A 19 2.34 20.01 3.67
N CYS A 20 2.83 18.75 3.76
CA CYS A 20 3.63 18.23 4.90
C CYS A 20 4.79 17.34 4.41
N PRO A 21 6.03 17.50 4.92
CA PRO A 21 7.16 16.65 4.55
C PRO A 21 7.50 15.63 5.64
N PHE A 22 7.84 14.39 5.29
CA PHE A 22 8.59 13.51 6.18
C PHE A 22 9.51 12.57 5.40
N ARG A 23 10.73 12.40 5.90
CA ARG A 23 11.85 11.66 5.30
C ARG A 23 12.50 10.83 6.40
N SER A 24 12.81 9.57 6.16
CA SER A 24 13.95 8.85 6.77
C SER A 24 13.99 7.37 6.35
N SER A 25 15.17 6.79 6.59
CA SER A 25 15.81 5.62 6.00
C SER A 25 15.85 4.38 6.91
N GLU A 26 16.14 3.23 6.27
CA GLU A 26 16.79 2.00 6.77
C GLU A 26 16.03 0.93 7.60
N LEU A 27 15.55 -0.09 6.85
CA LEU A 27 15.83 -1.55 6.92
C LEU A 27 15.67 -2.36 8.22
N VAL A 28 14.77 -3.38 8.21
CA VAL A 28 15.04 -4.80 8.60
C VAL A 28 14.12 -5.76 7.80
N HIS A 29 14.69 -6.89 7.37
CA HIS A 29 14.13 -7.93 6.48
C HIS A 29 13.17 -8.92 7.16
N HIS A 30 11.98 -9.10 6.58
CA HIS A 30 11.26 -10.38 6.55
C HIS A 30 10.87 -10.67 5.09
N PRO A 31 11.11 -11.89 4.54
CA PRO A 31 10.93 -12.16 3.13
C PRO A 31 9.46 -12.36 2.80
N LEU A 32 8.70 -11.27 2.66
CA LEU A 32 7.43 -11.31 1.94
C LEU A 32 7.74 -11.64 0.47
N PRO A 33 7.06 -12.61 -0.15
CA PRO A 33 7.43 -13.15 -1.46
C PRO A 33 7.21 -12.11 -2.56
N LYS A 34 8.25 -11.37 -2.96
CA LYS A 34 8.40 -10.55 -4.20
C LYS A 34 7.18 -9.71 -4.69
N SER A 35 6.14 -9.54 -3.88
CA SER A 35 4.81 -9.06 -4.27
C SER A 35 4.79 -7.54 -4.47
N HIS A 36 5.58 -6.82 -3.65
CA HIS A 36 5.78 -5.38 -3.75
C HIS A 36 6.42 -4.95 -5.09
N ARG A 37 7.26 -5.79 -5.68
CA ARG A 37 7.83 -5.53 -7.02
C ARG A 37 6.81 -5.84 -8.11
N ALA A 38 6.04 -6.92 -7.93
CA ALA A 38 5.04 -7.35 -8.90
C ALA A 38 3.93 -6.32 -9.12
N VAL A 39 3.51 -5.56 -8.10
CA VAL A 39 2.50 -4.49 -8.26
C VAL A 39 2.98 -3.36 -9.17
N VAL A 40 4.28 -3.03 -9.12
CA VAL A 40 4.88 -2.01 -9.98
C VAL A 40 5.12 -2.57 -11.38
N GLU A 41 5.62 -3.80 -11.51
CA GLU A 41 5.84 -4.46 -12.81
C GLU A 41 4.53 -4.65 -13.58
N LYS A 42 3.42 -4.96 -12.88
CA LYS A 42 2.08 -5.04 -13.45
C LYS A 42 1.42 -3.67 -13.65
N ARG A 43 2.12 -2.57 -13.37
CA ARG A 43 1.63 -1.19 -13.46
C ARG A 43 0.34 -0.94 -12.66
N LEU A 44 0.14 -1.70 -11.59
CA LEU A 44 -0.96 -1.49 -10.62
C LEU A 44 -0.61 -0.42 -9.59
N ALA A 45 0.67 -0.07 -9.47
CA ALA A 45 1.18 1.01 -8.64
C ALA A 45 2.39 1.67 -9.29
N ALA A 46 2.58 2.96 -9.01
CA ALA A 46 3.74 3.72 -9.48
C ALA A 46 4.97 3.49 -8.59
N CYS A 47 4.76 3.48 -7.28
CA CYS A 47 5.80 3.21 -6.30
C CYS A 47 5.23 2.55 -5.04
N VAL A 48 6.12 1.88 -4.30
CA VAL A 48 5.82 1.24 -3.03
C VAL A 48 6.91 1.64 -2.04
N ASN A 49 6.52 2.16 -0.88
CA ASN A 49 7.44 2.27 0.25
C ASN A 49 7.19 1.10 1.19
N VAL A 50 8.26 0.44 1.60
CA VAL A 50 8.20 -0.66 2.56
C VAL A 50 8.72 -0.13 3.89
N ILE A 51 7.86 -0.13 4.90
CA ILE A 51 8.15 0.34 6.26
C ILE A 51 8.24 -0.92 7.14
N PRO A 52 9.45 -1.36 7.50
CA PRO A 52 9.63 -2.54 8.32
C PRO A 52 9.35 -2.26 9.81
N GLN A 53 9.31 -3.31 10.61
CA GLN A 53 9.29 -3.25 12.09
C GLN A 53 8.09 -2.50 12.69
N ILE A 54 6.90 -2.70 12.11
CA ILE A 54 5.67 -2.22 12.72
C ILE A 54 5.18 -3.25 13.73
N THR A 55 4.70 -2.81 14.89
CA THR A 55 3.97 -3.65 15.83
C THR A 55 2.49 -3.39 15.64
N SER A 56 1.76 -4.42 15.23
CA SER A 56 0.30 -4.36 15.10
C SER A 56 -0.34 -4.95 16.35
N ILE A 57 -1.21 -4.16 16.98
CA ILE A 57 -1.91 -4.53 18.21
C ILE A 57 -3.40 -4.60 17.89
N TYR A 58 -4.03 -5.74 18.14
CA TYR A 58 -5.44 -5.97 17.80
C TYR A 58 -6.11 -6.94 18.77
N GLU A 59 -7.44 -6.91 18.82
CA GLU A 59 -8.20 -7.88 19.59
C GLU A 59 -8.57 -9.08 18.71
N TRP A 60 -8.25 -10.28 19.18
CA TRP A 60 -8.64 -11.53 18.55
C TRP A 60 -9.12 -12.54 19.59
N LYS A 61 -10.33 -13.08 19.39
CA LYS A 61 -10.96 -14.07 20.29
C LYS A 61 -10.94 -13.65 21.77
N GLY A 62 -11.16 -12.36 22.04
CA GLY A 62 -11.20 -11.80 23.39
C GLY A 62 -9.83 -11.63 24.06
N LYS A 63 -8.74 -11.67 23.29
CA LYS A 63 -7.38 -11.38 23.75
C LYS A 63 -6.76 -10.30 22.89
N ILE A 64 -5.94 -9.46 23.51
CA ILE A 64 -5.08 -8.53 22.79
C ILE A 64 -3.85 -9.31 22.31
N GLU A 65 -3.64 -9.31 21.01
CA GLU A 65 -2.50 -9.92 20.34
C GLU A 65 -1.59 -8.81 19.81
N GLU A 66 -0.29 -9.09 19.77
CA GLU A 66 0.73 -8.20 19.21
C GLU A 66 1.59 -8.98 18.22
N ASP A 67 1.68 -8.50 16.98
CA ASP A 67 2.45 -9.13 15.93
C ASP A 67 3.42 -8.15 15.27
N SER A 68 4.59 -8.64 14.86
CA SER A 68 5.57 -7.87 14.08
C SER A 68 5.26 -7.94 12.59
N GLU A 69 5.05 -6.78 11.98
CA GLU A 69 4.56 -6.61 10.62
C GLU A 69 5.43 -5.66 9.79
N VAL A 70 5.10 -5.62 8.49
CA VAL A 70 5.68 -4.69 7.52
C VAL A 70 4.52 -3.93 6.87
N LEU A 71 4.55 -2.61 6.98
CA LEU A 71 3.59 -1.72 6.36
C LEU A 71 4.03 -1.38 4.93
N MET A 72 3.12 -1.49 3.97
CA MET A 72 3.34 -1.05 2.59
C MET A 72 2.58 0.24 2.31
N MET A 73 3.27 1.28 1.86
CA MET A 73 2.60 2.50 1.41
C MET A 73 2.71 2.60 -0.10
N ILE A 74 1.61 2.30 -0.79
CA ILE A 74 1.55 2.12 -2.23
C ILE A 74 0.90 3.36 -2.87
N LYS A 75 1.52 3.93 -3.90
CA LYS A 75 1.00 5.13 -4.58
C LYS A 75 0.48 4.69 -5.94
N THR A 76 -0.80 4.90 -6.16
CA THR A 76 -1.48 4.49 -7.39
C THR A 76 -2.67 5.40 -7.69
N GLN A 77 -3.31 5.18 -8.82
CA GLN A 77 -4.56 5.85 -9.16
C GLN A 77 -5.71 5.28 -8.35
N SER A 78 -6.65 6.14 -7.92
CA SER A 78 -7.85 5.73 -7.19
C SER A 78 -8.67 4.67 -7.96
N SER A 79 -8.68 4.76 -9.29
CA SER A 79 -9.36 3.81 -10.19
C SER A 79 -8.74 2.40 -10.19
N LEU A 80 -7.47 2.26 -9.81
CA LEU A 80 -6.75 0.99 -9.76
C LEU A 80 -6.82 0.32 -8.37
N VAL A 81 -7.40 0.98 -7.38
CA VAL A 81 -7.55 0.44 -6.02
C VAL A 81 -8.25 -0.93 -6.02
N PRO A 82 -9.38 -1.15 -6.73
CA PRO A 82 -10.02 -2.47 -6.75
C PRO A 82 -9.11 -3.55 -7.33
N ALA A 83 -8.50 -3.29 -8.49
CA ALA A 83 -7.61 -4.24 -9.16
C ALA A 83 -6.36 -4.57 -8.33
N LEU A 84 -5.85 -3.58 -7.59
CA LEU A 84 -4.74 -3.78 -6.68
C LEU A 84 -5.14 -4.60 -5.45
N THR A 85 -6.31 -4.33 -4.87
CA THR A 85 -6.85 -5.12 -3.75
C THR A 85 -7.03 -6.59 -4.15
N ASP A 86 -7.58 -6.86 -5.34
CA ASP A 86 -7.72 -8.21 -5.85
C ASP A 86 -6.37 -8.89 -6.08
N PHE A 87 -5.39 -8.15 -6.61
CA PHE A 87 -4.04 -8.67 -6.76
C PHE A 87 -3.43 -9.02 -5.41
N VAL A 88 -3.51 -8.13 -4.41
CA VAL A 88 -3.00 -8.38 -3.06
C VAL A 88 -3.67 -9.61 -2.47
N ARG A 89 -5.00 -9.75 -2.56
CA ARG A 89 -5.73 -10.94 -2.09
C ARG A 89 -5.26 -12.23 -2.78
N SER A 90 -4.94 -12.18 -4.07
CA SER A 90 -4.52 -13.37 -4.83
C SER A 90 -3.13 -13.90 -4.44
N VAL A 91 -2.25 -13.02 -3.93
CA VAL A 91 -0.85 -13.38 -3.59
C VAL A 91 -0.63 -13.51 -2.09
N HIS A 92 -1.60 -13.10 -1.28
CA HIS A 92 -1.46 -13.02 0.15
C HIS A 92 -1.93 -14.32 0.82
N PRO A 93 -1.17 -14.85 1.78
CA PRO A 93 -1.45 -16.15 2.40
C PRO A 93 -2.62 -16.13 3.38
N TYR A 94 -3.09 -14.95 3.78
CA TYR A 94 -4.14 -14.78 4.77
C TYR A 94 -5.52 -14.62 4.12
N GLU A 95 -6.55 -15.06 4.84
CA GLU A 95 -7.93 -15.09 4.37
C GLU A 95 -8.49 -13.67 4.21
N VAL A 96 -8.14 -12.76 5.12
CA VAL A 96 -8.45 -11.33 5.04
C VAL A 96 -7.17 -10.49 4.96
N ALA A 97 -6.94 -9.85 3.81
CA ALA A 97 -5.86 -8.88 3.63
C ALA A 97 -6.34 -7.46 3.99
N GLU A 98 -5.57 -6.73 4.79
CA GLU A 98 -5.86 -5.32 5.08
C GLU A 98 -5.40 -4.43 3.93
N VAL A 99 -6.35 -3.80 3.25
CA VAL A 99 -6.07 -2.80 2.21
C VAL A 99 -6.95 -1.59 2.47
N ILE A 100 -6.34 -0.44 2.70
CA ILE A 100 -7.05 0.81 3.02
C ILE A 100 -6.59 1.92 2.08
N ALA A 101 -7.53 2.61 1.45
CA ALA A 101 -7.23 3.72 0.55
C ALA A 101 -7.51 5.05 1.24
N LEU A 102 -6.55 5.97 1.15
CA LEU A 102 -6.67 7.34 1.60
C LEU A 102 -6.55 8.27 0.38
N PRO A 103 -7.50 9.18 0.16
CA PRO A 103 -7.40 10.12 -0.95
C PRO A 103 -6.19 11.04 -0.73
N VAL A 104 -5.37 11.19 -1.75
CA VAL A 104 -4.36 12.24 -1.83
C VAL A 104 -5.06 13.49 -2.30
N GLU A 105 -5.31 14.40 -1.38
CA GLU A 105 -5.89 15.66 -1.80
C GLU A 105 -4.89 16.48 -2.60
N GLN A 106 -3.58 16.38 -2.39
CA GLN A 106 -2.61 17.14 -3.19
C GLN A 106 -1.24 16.50 -3.26
N GLY A 107 -0.44 17.05 -4.16
CA GLY A 107 0.98 16.86 -4.14
C GLY A 107 1.67 17.67 -5.23
N ASN A 108 2.94 17.37 -5.42
CA ASN A 108 3.72 17.91 -6.52
C ASN A 108 3.11 17.47 -7.87
N PHE A 109 2.61 18.40 -8.68
CA PHE A 109 1.91 18.09 -9.93
C PHE A 109 2.73 17.21 -10.89
N PRO A 110 4.02 17.49 -11.17
CA PRO A 110 4.89 16.58 -11.92
C PRO A 110 4.93 15.15 -11.38
N TYR A 111 4.91 14.98 -10.05
CA TYR A 111 4.93 13.67 -9.42
C TYR A 111 3.59 12.94 -9.60
N LEU A 112 2.47 13.62 -9.38
CA LEU A 112 1.14 13.04 -9.58
C LEU A 112 0.91 12.66 -11.05
N HIS A 113 1.37 13.50 -11.97
CA HIS A 113 1.34 13.19 -13.40
C HIS A 113 2.18 11.96 -13.73
N TRP A 114 3.40 11.86 -13.19
CA TRP A 114 4.24 10.67 -13.34
C TRP A 114 3.53 9.41 -12.82
N VAL A 115 2.89 9.48 -11.65
CA VAL A 115 2.11 8.35 -11.08
C VAL A 115 1.05 7.89 -12.07
N HIS A 116 0.31 8.81 -12.68
CA HIS A 116 -0.71 8.48 -13.68
C HIS A 116 -0.10 7.86 -14.95
N GLN A 117 1.03 8.38 -15.43
CA GLN A 117 1.69 7.89 -16.65
C GLN A 117 2.26 6.47 -16.54
N VAL A 118 2.80 6.11 -15.38
CA VAL A 118 3.47 4.79 -15.19
C VAL A 118 2.51 3.69 -14.77
N THR A 119 1.27 4.02 -14.43
CA THR A 119 0.23 3.07 -14.03
C THR A 119 -0.73 2.79 -15.19
N LYS A 120 -1.46 1.67 -15.13
CA LYS A 120 -2.39 1.29 -16.20
C LYS A 120 -3.46 2.36 -16.40
N SER A 121 -3.74 2.67 -17.66
CA SER A 121 -4.96 3.35 -18.06
C SER A 121 -6.12 2.38 -17.82
N VAL A 122 -7.13 2.82 -17.07
CA VAL A 122 -8.40 2.09 -17.01
C VAL A 122 -9.09 2.39 -18.34
N SER A 123 -9.08 1.41 -19.24
CA SER A 123 -9.97 1.42 -20.40
C SER A 123 -11.36 1.03 -19.91
N ASP A 124 -12.33 1.92 -20.09
CA ASP A 124 -13.75 1.72 -19.78
C ASP A 124 -14.33 0.44 -20.40
#